data_AF-A0A377NC42-F1
#
_entry.id   AF-A0A377NC42-F1
#
_cell.length_a   1.000
_cell.length_b   1.000
_cell.length_c   1.000
_cell.angle_alpha   90.00
_cell.angle_beta   90.00
_cell.angle_gamma   90.00
#
_symmetry.space_group_name_H-M   'P 1'
#
loop_
_entity.id
_entity.type
_entity.pdbx_description
1 polymer ?
#
loop_
_entity_poly.entity_id
_entity_poly.type
_entity_poly.pdbx_seq_one_letter_code
_entity_poly.pdbx_strand_id
1 'polypeptide(L)'
;MLFTYGKGSFGEFIQTAGGVNLGSALFAGKSGTINLEQLITSKPDAYLMTGADWSSSFKESIGVPLGYNADAALSAQRLNKLMARNGVNVLDSIKQHRVLAVYHQYYDSPLNIFAIEAIAKFLHPELFKDLDPQADLDMVHKEFLHQPSKGLFWLAAKPQ
;
A
#
# COMPACT_ATOMS: atom_id res chain seq x y z
N MET A 1 -18.98 0.06 -2.13
CA MET A 1 -18.42 -0.03 -0.76
C MET A 1 -16.93 -0.32 -0.88
N LEU A 2 -16.11 0.22 0.02
CA LEU A 2 -14.65 0.12 0.02
C LEU A 2 -14.20 -0.58 1.30
N PHE A 3 -13.39 -1.62 1.19
CA PHE A 3 -12.80 -2.29 2.35
C PHE A 3 -11.64 -1.47 2.93
N THR A 4 -11.51 -1.45 4.25
CA THR A 4 -10.38 -0.84 4.95
C THR A 4 -10.04 -1.60 6.23
N TYR A 5 -8.77 -1.58 6.62
CA TYR A 5 -8.28 -2.19 7.85
C TYR A 5 -8.55 -1.29 9.07
N GLY A 6 -8.93 -1.90 10.19
CA GLY A 6 -9.19 -1.27 11.48
C GLY A 6 -7.99 -1.41 12.42
N LYS A 7 -8.21 -1.94 13.62
CA LYS A 7 -7.15 -2.22 14.61
C LYS A 7 -6.54 -3.61 14.38
N GLY A 8 -5.65 -3.70 13.40
CA GLY A 8 -4.97 -4.95 13.02
C GLY A 8 -4.40 -4.88 11.60
N SER A 9 -3.51 -5.82 11.27
CA SER A 9 -2.93 -5.96 9.92
C SER A 9 -2.30 -4.63 9.44
N PHE A 10 -2.56 -4.18 8.21
CA PHE A 10 -2.05 -2.91 7.69
C PHE A 10 -2.44 -1.69 8.55
N GLY A 11 -3.50 -1.77 9.35
CA GLY A 11 -3.83 -0.73 10.32
C GLY A 11 -2.77 -0.57 11.41
N GLU A 12 -2.18 -1.68 11.88
CA GLU A 12 -1.05 -1.67 12.83
C GLU A 12 0.22 -1.18 12.13
N PHE A 13 0.46 -1.57 10.88
CA PHE A 13 1.64 -1.11 10.14
C PHE A 13 1.64 0.42 9.95
N ILE A 14 0.48 0.99 9.61
CA ILE A 14 0.31 2.45 9.51
C ILE A 14 0.60 3.13 10.84
N GLN A 15 0.08 2.58 11.95
CA GLN A 15 0.30 3.14 13.28
C GLN A 15 1.78 3.07 13.70
N THR A 16 2.43 1.93 13.48
CA THR A 16 3.86 1.73 13.77
C THR A 16 4.74 2.65 12.93
N ALA A 17 4.36 2.90 11.68
CA ALA A 17 5.01 3.86 10.79
C ALA A 17 4.75 5.35 11.15
N GLY A 18 4.07 5.63 12.27
CA GLY A 18 3.77 6.97 12.74
C GLY A 18 2.62 7.65 11.99
N GLY A 19 1.75 6.88 11.34
CA GLY A 19 0.53 7.36 10.69
C GLY A 19 -0.71 7.21 11.57
N VAL A 20 -1.78 7.93 11.19
CA VAL A 20 -3.12 7.76 11.78
C VAL A 20 -3.99 6.96 10.81
N ASN A 21 -4.37 5.74 11.18
CA ASN A 21 -5.26 4.93 10.37
C ASN A 21 -6.73 5.38 10.55
N LEU A 22 -7.35 5.91 9.50
CA LEU A 22 -8.78 6.25 9.54
C LEU A 22 -9.67 5.05 9.88
N GLY A 23 -9.34 3.85 9.40
CA GLY A 23 -10.16 2.67 9.67
C GLY A 23 -10.19 2.29 11.15
N SER A 24 -9.11 2.51 11.91
CA SER A 24 -9.07 2.22 13.35
C SER A 24 -9.87 3.23 14.19
N ALA A 25 -10.15 4.41 13.64
CA ALA A 25 -11.05 5.40 14.23
C ALA A 25 -12.53 5.10 13.92
N LEU A 26 -12.82 4.45 12.79
CA LEU A 26 -14.18 4.13 12.34
C LEU A 26 -14.70 2.79 12.86
N PHE A 27 -13.81 1.83 13.12
CA PHE A 27 -14.18 0.46 13.49
C PHE A 27 -13.49 0.02 14.79
N ALA A 28 -14.25 -0.65 15.67
CA ALA A 28 -13.68 -1.31 16.84
C ALA A 28 -12.92 -2.60 16.48
N GLY A 29 -13.29 -3.25 15.36
CA GLY A 29 -12.70 -4.50 14.88
C GLY A 29 -11.46 -4.34 14.00
N LYS A 30 -11.00 -5.47 13.44
CA LYS A 30 -9.79 -5.53 12.59
C LYS A 30 -9.98 -4.98 11.19
N SER A 31 -11.21 -4.82 10.71
CA SER A 31 -11.53 -4.27 9.39
C SER A 31 -13.01 -3.90 9.30
N GLY A 32 -13.37 -3.20 8.22
CA GLY A 32 -14.74 -2.84 7.89
C GLY A 32 -14.86 -2.34 6.47
N THR A 33 -16.08 -1.99 6.07
CA THR A 33 -16.35 -1.34 4.79
C THR A 33 -16.89 0.07 5.01
N ILE A 34 -16.37 1.02 4.25
CA ILE A 34 -16.88 2.39 4.19
C ILE A 34 -17.54 2.65 2.83
N ASN A 35 -18.48 3.59 2.81
CA ASN A 35 -18.99 4.12 1.54
C ASN A 35 -18.03 5.21 1.00
N LEU A 36 -18.29 5.66 -0.22
CA LEU A 36 -17.46 6.66 -0.89
C LEU A 36 -17.58 8.04 -0.22
N GLU A 37 -18.78 8.42 0.22
CA GLU A 37 -19.01 9.71 0.90
C GLU A 37 -18.19 9.82 2.18
N GLN A 38 -18.16 8.77 3.01
CA GLN A 38 -17.35 8.69 4.22
C GLN A 38 -15.86 8.87 3.90
N LEU A 39 -15.37 8.26 2.82
CA LEU A 39 -13.96 8.43 2.41
C LEU A 39 -13.68 9.89 2.01
N ILE A 40 -14.58 10.52 1.26
CA ILE A 40 -14.45 11.91 0.81
C ILE A 40 -14.49 12.87 2.00
N THR A 41 -15.41 12.68 2.94
CA THR A 41 -15.55 13.55 4.11
C THR A 41 -14.41 13.37 5.12
N SER A 42 -13.81 12.17 5.17
CA SER A 42 -12.67 11.89 6.06
C SER A 42 -11.36 12.54 5.60
N LYS A 43 -11.28 13.02 4.35
CA LYS A 43 -10.14 13.78 3.79
C LYS A 43 -8.76 13.23 4.17
N PRO A 44 -8.43 11.97 3.81
CA PRO A 44 -7.12 11.40 4.14
C PRO A 44 -5.99 12.16 3.47
N ASP A 45 -4.95 12.50 4.23
CA ASP A 45 -3.70 13.12 3.74
C ASP A 45 -2.88 12.17 2.86
N ALA A 46 -3.09 10.86 3.00
CA ALA A 46 -2.43 9.82 2.24
C ALA A 46 -3.40 8.66 1.94
N TYR A 47 -3.31 8.12 0.74
CA TYR A 47 -4.11 6.97 0.30
C TYR A 47 -3.23 5.72 0.20
N LEU A 48 -3.40 4.77 1.12
CA LEU A 48 -2.72 3.48 1.07
C LEU A 48 -3.66 2.41 0.52
N MET A 49 -3.17 1.64 -0.46
CA MET A 49 -3.87 0.46 -0.98
C MET A 49 -2.96 -0.76 -0.93
N THR A 50 -3.55 -1.94 -0.86
CA THR A 50 -2.79 -3.20 -0.99
C THR A 50 -2.99 -3.80 -2.37
N GLY A 51 -1.94 -4.36 -2.96
CA GLY A 51 -1.97 -4.99 -4.28
C GLY A 51 -1.27 -6.36 -4.27
N ALA A 52 -1.66 -7.23 -5.19
CA ALA A 52 -0.96 -8.47 -5.51
C ALA A 52 -1.41 -8.92 -6.90
N ASP A 53 -0.64 -9.84 -7.51
CA ASP A 53 -1.12 -10.51 -8.71
C ASP A 53 -2.23 -11.51 -8.36
N TRP A 54 -3.44 -11.18 -8.81
CA TRP A 54 -4.64 -11.98 -8.61
C TRP A 54 -5.14 -12.63 -9.90
N SER A 55 -4.38 -12.52 -11.00
CA SER A 55 -4.82 -12.95 -12.34
C SER A 55 -5.17 -14.44 -12.43
N SER A 56 -4.52 -15.28 -11.61
CA SER A 56 -4.79 -16.71 -11.52
C SER A 56 -6.14 -17.04 -10.86
N SER A 57 -6.58 -16.23 -9.90
CA SER A 57 -7.85 -16.41 -9.18
C SER A 57 -8.99 -15.59 -9.79
N PHE A 58 -8.68 -14.45 -10.40
CA PHE A 58 -9.64 -13.50 -10.94
C PHE A 58 -9.12 -12.93 -12.27
N LYS A 59 -9.55 -13.52 -13.40
CA LYS A 59 -9.10 -13.12 -14.75
C LYS A 59 -9.31 -11.63 -15.04
N GLU A 60 -10.36 -11.02 -14.47
CA GLU A 60 -10.69 -9.61 -14.65
C GLU A 60 -10.19 -8.71 -13.50
N SER A 61 -9.20 -9.19 -12.72
CA SER A 61 -8.66 -8.39 -11.62
C SER A 61 -8.18 -7.02 -12.09
N ILE A 62 -8.63 -6.00 -11.36
CA ILE A 62 -8.18 -4.61 -11.55
C ILE A 62 -7.15 -4.20 -10.50
N GLY A 63 -6.72 -5.12 -9.63
CA GLY A 63 -5.73 -4.85 -8.59
C GLY A 63 -4.39 -4.41 -9.18
N VAL A 64 -3.59 -3.71 -8.37
CA VAL A 64 -2.19 -3.43 -8.69
C VAL A 64 -1.41 -4.73 -8.52
N PRO A 65 -0.88 -5.35 -9.58
CA PRO A 65 -0.01 -6.50 -9.41
C PRO A 65 1.24 -6.06 -8.65
N LEU A 66 1.59 -6.81 -7.62
CA LEU A 66 2.79 -6.61 -6.80
C LEU A 66 3.31 -8.00 -6.41
N GLY A 67 4.58 -8.07 -6.03
CA GLY A 67 5.30 -9.30 -5.66
C GLY A 67 6.44 -9.63 -6.62
N TYR A 68 6.96 -10.85 -6.51
CA TYR A 68 8.16 -11.31 -7.20
C TYR A 68 8.07 -11.29 -8.73
N ASN A 69 6.88 -11.53 -9.29
CA ASN A 69 6.65 -11.58 -10.74
C ASN A 69 5.97 -10.31 -11.27
N ALA A 70 5.93 -9.24 -10.49
CA ALA A 70 5.21 -8.04 -10.86
C ALA A 70 5.94 -7.27 -11.98
N ASP A 71 5.19 -6.90 -13.02
CA ASP A 71 5.63 -5.96 -14.05
C ASP A 71 5.39 -4.52 -13.57
N ALA A 72 6.46 -3.73 -13.47
CA ALA A 72 6.38 -2.37 -12.95
C ALA A 72 5.54 -1.42 -13.81
N ALA A 73 5.56 -1.58 -15.13
CA ALA A 73 4.77 -0.76 -16.05
C ALA A 73 3.27 -1.08 -15.93
N LEU A 74 2.93 -2.37 -15.88
CA LEU A 74 1.55 -2.81 -15.63
C LEU A 74 1.06 -2.36 -14.25
N SER A 75 1.92 -2.44 -13.23
CA SER A 75 1.62 -2.01 -11.87
C SER A 75 1.29 -0.52 -11.81
N ALA A 76 2.13 0.31 -12.43
CA ALA A 76 1.91 1.75 -12.54
C ALA A 76 0.62 2.08 -13.32
N GLN A 77 0.37 1.39 -14.43
CA GLN A 77 -0.85 1.55 -15.22
C GLN A 77 -2.11 1.22 -14.37
N ARG A 78 -2.08 0.11 -13.61
CA ARG A 78 -3.21 -0.32 -12.77
C ARG A 78 -3.42 0.63 -11.59
N LEU A 79 -2.35 1.10 -10.95
CA LEU A 79 -2.40 2.11 -9.89
C LEU A 79 -3.08 3.39 -10.39
N ASN A 80 -2.63 3.93 -11.53
CA ASN A 80 -3.22 5.12 -12.14
C ASN A 80 -4.69 4.92 -12.49
N LYS A 81 -5.06 3.75 -13.02
CA LYS A 81 -6.47 3.42 -13.32
C LYS A 81 -7.33 3.39 -12.04
N LEU A 82 -6.83 2.85 -10.94
CA LEU A 82 -7.55 2.82 -9.66
C LEU A 82 -7.71 4.21 -9.04
N MET A 83 -6.71 5.07 -9.20
CA MET A 83 -6.74 6.48 -8.77
C MET A 83 -7.76 7.30 -9.58
N ALA A 84 -7.93 6.99 -10.87
CA ALA A 84 -8.87 7.67 -11.76
C ALA A 84 -10.35 7.25 -11.57
N ARG A 85 -10.66 6.30 -10.67
CA ARG A 85 -12.04 5.85 -10.43
C ARG A 85 -12.90 7.01 -9.92
N ASN A 86 -14.14 7.07 -10.42
CA ASN A 86 -15.09 8.11 -10.04
C ASN A 86 -15.25 8.17 -8.52
N GLY A 87 -15.08 9.36 -7.96
CA GLY A 87 -15.16 9.63 -6.52
C GLY A 87 -13.87 9.37 -5.74
N VAL A 88 -12.97 8.51 -6.24
CA VAL A 88 -11.61 8.42 -5.68
C VAL A 88 -10.77 9.57 -6.21
N ASN A 89 -10.90 9.88 -7.51
CA ASN A 89 -10.17 10.96 -8.18
C ASN A 89 -10.39 12.36 -7.59
N VAL A 90 -11.44 12.58 -6.79
CA VAL A 90 -11.71 13.88 -6.15
C VAL A 90 -10.96 14.10 -4.84
N LEU A 91 -10.34 13.05 -4.28
CA LEU A 91 -9.58 13.14 -3.03
C LEU A 91 -8.29 13.93 -3.24
N ASP A 92 -7.94 14.79 -2.27
CA ASP A 92 -6.75 15.62 -2.38
C ASP A 92 -5.47 14.79 -2.32
N SER A 93 -5.41 13.73 -1.51
CA SER A 93 -4.30 12.76 -1.53
C SER A 93 -4.09 12.10 -2.90
N ILE A 94 -5.16 11.89 -3.68
CA ILE A 94 -5.04 11.34 -5.03
C ILE A 94 -4.49 12.41 -5.98
N LYS A 95 -5.05 13.63 -5.95
CA LYS A 95 -4.59 14.76 -6.80
C LYS A 95 -3.13 15.13 -6.54
N GLN A 96 -2.69 15.05 -5.29
CA GLN A 96 -1.32 15.33 -4.86
C GLN A 96 -0.39 14.13 -5.01
N HIS A 97 -0.86 13.02 -5.59
CA HIS A 97 -0.09 11.78 -5.76
C HIS A 97 0.48 11.23 -4.43
N ARG A 98 -0.17 11.55 -3.30
CA ARG A 98 0.08 10.95 -1.98
C ARG A 98 -0.62 9.59 -1.91
N VAL A 99 -0.18 8.67 -2.77
CA VAL A 99 -0.73 7.32 -2.90
C VAL A 99 0.39 6.28 -2.85
N LEU A 100 0.21 5.25 -2.02
CA LEU A 100 1.12 4.11 -1.92
C LEU A 100 0.36 2.80 -2.10
N ALA A 101 0.79 1.98 -3.05
CA ALA A 101 0.40 0.57 -3.14
C ALA A 101 1.45 -0.29 -2.44
N VAL A 102 1.02 -1.23 -1.58
CA VAL A 102 1.91 -2.14 -0.84
C VAL A 102 1.50 -3.60 -1.08
N TYR A 103 2.47 -4.51 -1.13
CA TYR A 103 2.21 -5.91 -1.42
C TYR A 103 1.33 -6.56 -0.36
N HIS A 104 0.20 -7.12 -0.79
CA HIS A 104 -0.88 -7.58 0.08
C HIS A 104 -0.43 -8.72 1.00
N GLN A 105 0.45 -9.61 0.54
CA GLN A 105 0.86 -10.78 1.32
C GLN A 105 1.67 -10.43 2.58
N TYR A 106 2.14 -9.19 2.73
CA TYR A 106 2.75 -8.74 3.97
C TYR A 106 1.78 -8.67 5.15
N TYR A 107 0.46 -8.79 4.92
CA TYR A 107 -0.51 -8.86 6.01
C TYR A 107 -0.30 -10.08 6.95
N ASP A 108 0.33 -11.15 6.44
CA ASP A 108 0.53 -12.43 7.12
C ASP A 108 1.92 -13.03 6.83
N SER A 109 2.92 -12.16 6.66
CA SER A 109 4.31 -12.56 6.39
C SER A 109 5.24 -12.06 7.49
N PRO A 110 6.28 -12.83 7.88
CA PRO A 110 7.33 -12.31 8.76
C PRO A 110 8.16 -11.18 8.11
N LEU A 111 8.06 -11.01 6.79
CA LEU A 111 8.69 -9.91 6.05
C LEU A 111 7.87 -8.60 6.08
N ASN A 112 6.86 -8.52 6.95
CA ASN A 112 6.00 -7.34 7.08
C ASN A 112 6.74 -6.06 7.51
N ILE A 113 7.94 -6.19 8.09
CA ILE A 113 8.79 -5.05 8.46
C ILE A 113 9.08 -4.14 7.26
N PHE A 114 9.29 -4.70 6.06
CA PHE A 114 9.54 -3.90 4.86
C PHE A 114 8.30 -3.11 4.40
N ALA A 115 7.10 -3.62 4.69
CA ALA A 115 5.89 -2.84 4.50
C ALA A 115 5.87 -1.63 5.45
N ILE A 116 6.24 -1.83 6.72
CA ILE A 116 6.30 -0.75 7.72
C ILE A 116 7.33 0.30 7.31
N GLU A 117 8.52 -0.11 6.89
CA GLU A 117 9.59 0.78 6.42
C GLU A 117 9.16 1.59 5.18
N ALA A 118 8.56 0.92 4.18
CA ALA A 118 8.04 1.58 2.99
C ALA A 118 6.93 2.61 3.33
N ILE A 119 6.04 2.26 4.26
CA ILE A 119 4.98 3.16 4.74
C ILE A 119 5.59 4.33 5.50
N ALA A 120 6.55 4.09 6.41
CA ALA A 120 7.20 5.12 7.20
C ALA A 120 7.93 6.14 6.32
N LYS A 121 8.71 5.66 5.35
CA LYS A 121 9.40 6.51 4.38
C LYS A 121 8.43 7.31 3.51
N PHE A 122 7.34 6.69 3.08
CA PHE A 122 6.32 7.37 2.28
C PHE A 122 5.57 8.46 3.07
N LEU A 123 5.21 8.18 4.33
CA LEU A 123 4.52 9.14 5.18
C LEU A 123 5.43 10.30 5.58
N HIS A 124 6.67 10.00 5.95
CA HIS A 124 7.64 10.94 6.55
C HIS A 124 8.99 10.94 5.82
N PRO A 125 9.06 11.38 4.54
CA PRO A 125 10.26 11.25 3.72
C PRO A 125 11.47 12.01 4.28
N GLU A 126 11.27 13.16 4.93
CA GLU A 126 12.35 13.95 5.53
C GLU A 126 12.96 13.27 6.77
N LEU A 127 12.14 12.59 7.57
CA LEU A 127 12.60 11.88 8.76
C LEU A 127 13.33 10.58 8.38
N PHE A 128 12.89 9.92 7.31
CA PHE A 128 13.41 8.62 6.85
C PHE A 128 14.15 8.72 5.51
N LYS A 129 14.86 9.83 5.28
CA LYS A 129 15.64 10.03 4.05
C LYS A 129 16.69 8.94 3.84
N ASP A 130 17.30 8.47 4.93
CA ASP A 130 18.39 7.49 4.94
C ASP A 130 17.89 6.03 5.00
N LEU A 131 16.60 5.80 5.24
CA LEU A 131 16.00 4.46 5.26
C LEU A 131 15.87 3.92 3.83
N ASP A 132 16.35 2.72 3.51
CA ASP A 132 16.15 2.10 2.20
C ASP A 132 15.47 0.73 2.34
N PRO A 133 14.12 0.67 2.29
CA PRO A 133 13.38 -0.57 2.47
C PRO A 133 13.75 -1.64 1.41
N GLN A 134 14.21 -1.22 0.23
CA GLN A 134 14.62 -2.16 -0.82
C GLN A 134 15.99 -2.77 -0.49
N ALA A 135 16.93 -1.96 0.00
CA ALA A 135 18.24 -2.46 0.42
C ALA A 135 18.11 -3.44 1.60
N ASP A 136 17.24 -3.14 2.57
CA ASP A 136 17.00 -4.03 3.72
C ASP A 136 16.33 -5.35 3.29
N LEU A 137 15.37 -5.28 2.35
CA LEU A 137 14.77 -6.47 1.74
C LEU A 137 15.81 -7.30 0.98
N ASP A 138 16.66 -6.66 0.16
CA ASP A 138 17.72 -7.31 -0.61
C ASP A 138 18.71 -8.02 0.31
N MET A 139 19.06 -7.39 1.43
CA MET A 139 19.92 -7.98 2.47
C MET A 139 19.26 -9.24 3.06
N VAL A 140 18.00 -9.16 3.48
CA VAL A 140 17.32 -10.33 4.08
C VAL A 140 17.17 -11.48 3.08
N HIS A 141 16.87 -11.16 1.83
CA HIS A 141 16.81 -12.14 0.75
C HIS A 141 18.13 -12.87 0.53
N LYS A 142 19.23 -12.11 0.54
CA LYS A 142 20.58 -12.63 0.35
C LYS A 142 21.03 -13.49 1.53
N GLU A 143 20.87 -13.00 2.75
CA GLU A 143 21.45 -13.62 3.96
C GLU A 143 20.59 -14.76 4.52
N PHE A 144 19.26 -14.72 4.36
CA PHE A 144 18.35 -15.69 4.99
C PHE A 144 17.56 -16.55 4.01
N LEU A 145 17.19 -16.03 2.84
CA LEU A 145 16.30 -16.74 1.91
C LEU A 145 17.03 -17.42 0.76
N HIS A 146 18.28 -17.04 0.49
CA HIS A 146 19.10 -17.54 -0.64
C HIS A 146 18.38 -17.47 -2.00
N GLN A 147 17.50 -16.47 -2.16
CA GLN A 147 16.75 -16.21 -3.39
C GLN A 147 16.76 -14.71 -3.69
N PRO A 148 16.90 -14.29 -4.97
CA PRO A 148 16.86 -12.88 -5.31
C PRO A 148 15.55 -12.21 -4.88
N SER A 149 15.63 -11.00 -4.33
CA SER A 149 14.51 -10.09 -4.05
C SER A 149 13.88 -9.49 -5.31
N LYS A 150 14.13 -10.05 -6.51
CA LYS A 150 13.60 -9.52 -7.77
C LYS A 150 12.08 -9.51 -7.71
N GLY A 151 11.50 -8.31 -7.66
CA GLY A 151 10.07 -8.07 -7.53
C GLY A 151 9.74 -6.59 -7.36
N LEU A 152 8.45 -6.29 -7.21
CA LEU A 152 7.95 -4.96 -6.87
C LEU A 152 6.99 -5.09 -5.69
N PHE A 153 7.40 -4.64 -4.51
CA PHE A 153 6.67 -4.86 -3.26
C PHE A 153 5.93 -3.63 -2.73
N TRP A 154 6.29 -2.46 -3.23
CA TRP A 154 5.57 -1.21 -3.01
C TRP A 154 5.73 -0.31 -4.21
N LEU A 155 4.75 0.56 -4.44
CA LEU A 155 4.73 1.49 -5.54
C LEU A 155 4.03 2.79 -5.12
N ALA A 156 4.78 3.88 -5.07
CA ALA A 156 4.22 5.22 -4.88
C ALA A 156 3.73 5.78 -6.22
N ALA A 157 2.61 6.50 -6.20
CA ALA A 157 2.17 7.25 -7.37
C ALA A 157 3.18 8.35 -7.70
N LYS A 158 3.37 8.60 -9.00
CA LYS A 158 4.21 9.69 -9.51
C LYS A 158 3.32 10.70 -10.24
N PRO A 159 3.65 12.01 -10.17
CA PRO A 159 3.06 12.99 -11.09
C PRO A 159 3.23 12.53 -12.54
N GLN A 160 2.20 12.75 -13.35
CA GLN A 160 2.24 12.51 -14.79
C GLN A 160 2.98 13.63 -15.53
#